data_AF-A0A483A5K2-F1
#
_entry.id   AF-A0A483A5K2-F1
#
_cell.length_a   1.000
_cell.length_b   1.000
_cell.length_c   1.000
_cell.angle_alpha   90.00
_cell.angle_beta   90.00
_cell.angle_gamma   90.00
#
_symmetry.space_group_name_H-M   'P 1'
#
loop_
_entity.id
_entity.type
_entity.pdbx_description
1 polymer ?
#
loop_
_entity_poly.entity_id
_entity_poly.type
_entity_poly.pdbx_seq_one_letter_code
_entity_poly.pdbx_strand_id
1 'polypeptide(L)'
;MGSVDISLDGFGKKIAVEVSINTTGKWESSNITKCFSASFDYVVILSSERQHLNKIKNDISSEFKDKIKKEKLLFFTADDLIEF
;
A
#
# COMPACT_ATOMS: atom_id res chain seq x y z
N MET A 1 11.18 2.46 14.71
CA MET A 1 11.14 1.21 13.93
C MET A 1 9.69 0.80 13.82
N GLY A 2 9.17 0.69 12.60
CA GLY A 2 7.82 0.18 12.35
C GLY A 2 7.93 -1.17 11.66
N SER A 3 7.10 -2.13 12.03
CA SER A 3 6.90 -3.37 11.27
C SER A 3 6.01 -3.08 10.06
N VAL A 4 6.37 -3.64 8.92
CA VAL A 4 5.48 -3.84 7.76
C VAL A 4 4.92 -5.26 7.87
N ASP A 5 3.71 -5.51 7.39
CA ASP A 5 3.15 -6.86 7.39
C ASP A 5 4.00 -7.83 6.56
N ILE A 6 4.38 -7.41 5.34
CA ILE A 6 5.23 -8.18 4.44
C ILE A 6 6.25 -7.26 3.76
N SER A 7 7.52 -7.67 3.76
CA SER A 7 8.60 -7.05 2.99
C SER A 7 9.07 -8.02 1.92
N LEU A 8 9.05 -7.60 0.66
CA LEU A 8 9.60 -8.34 -0.46
C LEU A 8 10.84 -7.61 -0.98
N ASP A 9 11.94 -8.35 -1.13
CA ASP A 9 13.19 -7.86 -1.69
C ASP A 9 13.57 -8.74 -2.89
N GLY A 10 13.76 -8.13 -4.06
CA GLY A 10 14.07 -8.86 -5.28
C GLY A 10 14.32 -7.92 -6.47
N PHE A 11 15.15 -8.36 -7.42
CA PHE A 11 15.48 -7.58 -8.64
C PHE A 11 15.95 -6.14 -8.36
N GLY A 12 16.63 -5.93 -7.22
CA GLY A 12 17.09 -4.61 -6.79
C GLY A 12 15.96 -3.65 -6.38
N LYS A 13 14.78 -4.18 -6.04
CA LYS A 13 13.62 -3.42 -5.56
C LYS A 13 13.16 -3.93 -4.20
N LYS A 14 12.65 -2.99 -3.40
CA LYS A 14 12.04 -3.27 -2.10
C LYS A 14 10.56 -2.88 -2.12
N ILE A 15 9.69 -3.86 -1.85
CA ILE A 15 8.23 -3.70 -1.89
C ILE A 15 7.67 -3.96 -0.49
N ALA A 16 6.90 -3.01 0.02
CA ALA A 16 6.10 -3.18 1.23
C ALA A 16 4.69 -3.62 0.83
N VAL A 17 4.13 -4.61 1.51
CA VAL A 17 2.72 -4.96 1.38
C VAL A 17 2.08 -4.83 2.76
N GLU A 18 1.08 -3.94 2.86
CA GLU A 18 0.26 -3.74 4.05
C GLU A 18 -1.09 -4.41 3.81
N VAL A 19 -1.47 -5.35 4.67
CA VAL A 19 -2.70 -6.14 4.54
C VAL A 19 -3.81 -5.47 5.35
N SER A 20 -4.66 -4.72 4.66
CA SER A 20 -5.76 -3.98 5.25
C SER A 20 -7.04 -4.83 5.34
N ILE A 21 -7.38 -5.25 6.55
CA ILE A 21 -8.60 -6.04 6.84
C ILE A 21 -9.70 -5.14 7.43
N ASN A 22 -9.39 -4.44 8.52
CA ASN A 22 -10.35 -3.57 9.25
C ASN A 22 -9.74 -2.20 9.61
N THR A 23 -8.63 -1.84 8.97
CA THR A 23 -7.90 -0.60 9.23
C THR A 23 -8.56 0.59 8.54
N THR A 24 -8.22 1.81 8.95
CA THR A 24 -8.80 3.03 8.38
C THR A 24 -7.82 3.68 7.39
N GLY A 25 -8.31 4.57 6.52
CA GLY A 25 -7.42 5.36 5.65
C GLY A 25 -6.36 6.14 6.43
N LYS A 26 -6.68 6.65 7.63
CA LYS A 26 -5.71 7.31 8.52
C LYS A 26 -4.62 6.35 9.01
N TRP A 27 -4.99 5.12 9.34
CA TRP A 27 -4.04 4.10 9.76
C TRP A 27 -3.09 3.75 8.61
N GLU A 28 -3.65 3.49 7.43
CA GLU A 28 -2.86 3.14 6.25
C GLU A 28 -1.97 4.29 5.78
N SER A 29 -2.44 5.54 5.84
CA SER A 29 -1.60 6.72 5.58
C SER A 29 -0.33 6.74 6.45
N SER A 30 -0.45 6.39 7.74
CA SER A 30 0.70 6.29 8.64
C SER A 30 1.65 5.17 8.23
N ASN A 31 1.12 4.01 7.85
CA ASN A 31 1.91 2.87 7.40
C ASN A 31 2.66 3.15 6.09
N ILE A 32 1.96 3.72 5.10
CA ILE A 32 2.54 4.14 3.81
C ILE A 32 3.66 5.15 4.03
N THR A 33 3.46 6.13 4.91
CA THR A 33 4.48 7.14 5.25
C THR A 33 5.73 6.48 5.84
N LYS A 34 5.56 5.53 6.76
CA LYS A 34 6.68 4.78 7.36
C LYS A 34 7.41 3.94 6.32
N CYS A 35 6.68 3.26 5.43
CA CYS A 35 7.28 2.46 4.36
C CYS A 35 8.13 3.30 3.42
N PHE A 36 7.61 4.42 2.90
CA PHE A 36 8.44 5.28 2.03
C PHE A 36 9.62 5.91 2.79
N SER A 37 9.45 6.26 4.06
CA SER A 37 10.55 6.74 4.91
C SER A 37 11.62 5.66 5.15
N ALA A 38 11.24 4.39 5.13
CA ALA A 38 12.13 3.23 5.22
C ALA A 38 12.69 2.78 3.86
N SER A 39 12.64 3.66 2.85
CA SER A 39 13.21 3.46 1.51
C SER A 39 12.63 2.29 0.72
N PHE A 40 11.38 1.90 0.99
CA PHE A 40 10.66 1.02 0.08
C PHE A 40 10.41 1.75 -1.25
N ASP A 41 10.69 1.07 -2.36
CA ASP A 41 10.48 1.59 -3.71
C ASP A 41 8.98 1.68 -4.04
N TYR A 42 8.25 0.64 -3.62
CA TYR A 42 6.83 0.44 -3.84
C TYR A 42 6.12 0.07 -2.54
N VAL A 43 4.86 0.49 -2.42
CA VAL A 43 3.96 0.09 -1.35
C VAL A 43 2.67 -0.43 -1.98
N VAL A 44 2.21 -1.59 -1.53
CA VAL A 44 0.94 -2.20 -1.93
C VAL A 44 0.02 -2.20 -0.72
N ILE A 45 -1.17 -1.62 -0.87
CA ILE A 45 -2.27 -1.85 0.06
C ILE A 45 -3.08 -3.01 -0.49
N LEU A 46 -3.10 -4.11 0.25
CA LEU A 46 -3.81 -5.34 -0.09
C LEU A 46 -5.03 -5.48 0.80
N SER A 47 -6.21 -5.68 0.23
CA SER A 47 -7.45 -5.92 0.97
C SER A 47 -8.23 -7.06 0.34
N SER A 48 -8.92 -7.88 1.12
CA SER A 48 -9.86 -8.86 0.56
C SER A 48 -11.12 -8.19 -0.01
N GLU A 49 -11.48 -7.00 0.46
CA GLU A 49 -12.69 -6.28 0.08
C GLU A 49 -12.42 -5.06 -0.78
N ARG A 50 -13.01 -5.04 -1.98
CA ARG A 50 -12.83 -3.93 -2.95
C ARG A 50 -13.43 -2.61 -2.48
N GLN A 51 -14.59 -2.66 -1.80
CA GLN A 51 -15.22 -1.45 -1.28
C GLN A 51 -14.35 -0.79 -0.20
N HIS A 52 -13.79 -1.61 0.69
CA HIS A 52 -12.86 -1.18 1.72
C HIS A 52 -11.59 -0.55 1.13
N LEU A 53 -10.99 -1.23 0.15
CA LEU A 53 -9.81 -0.75 -0.57
C LEU A 53 -10.05 0.61 -1.25
N ASN A 54 -11.20 0.75 -1.93
CA ASN A 54 -11.58 2.01 -2.59
C ASN A 54 -11.78 3.14 -1.58
N LYS A 55 -12.35 2.85 -0.40
CA LYS A 55 -12.48 3.84 0.67
C LYS A 55 -11.11 4.33 1.14
N ILE A 56 -10.19 3.42 1.44
CA ILE A 56 -8.81 3.77 1.82
C ILE A 56 -8.16 4.62 0.73
N LYS A 57 -8.23 4.17 -0.53
CA LYS A 57 -7.67 4.89 -1.66
C LYS A 57 -8.21 6.31 -1.75
N ASN A 58 -9.52 6.51 -1.61
CA ASN A 58 -10.13 7.82 -1.64
C ASN A 58 -9.66 8.71 -0.48
N ASP A 59 -9.66 8.18 0.75
CA ASP A 59 -9.24 8.89 1.97
C ASP A 59 -7.81 9.44 1.87
N ILE A 60 -6.91 8.73 1.18
CA ILE A 60 -5.47 9.07 1.12
C ILE A 60 -5.02 9.60 -0.25
N SER A 61 -5.93 9.66 -1.23
CA SER A 61 -5.62 9.99 -2.63
C SER A 61 -4.97 11.36 -2.80
N SER A 62 -5.36 12.34 -1.99
CA SER A 62 -4.80 13.70 -2.02
C SER A 62 -3.38 13.72 -1.48
N GLU A 63 -3.13 13.03 -0.37
CA GLU A 63 -1.83 12.95 0.30
C GLU A 63 -0.78 12.23 -0.55
N PHE A 64 -1.15 11.11 -1.19
CA PHE A 64 -0.22 10.28 -1.97
C PHE A 64 -0.40 10.40 -3.48
N LYS A 65 -1.04 11.45 -3.97
CA LYS A 65 -1.40 11.64 -5.40
C LYS A 65 -0.24 11.33 -6.35
N ASP A 66 0.95 11.85 -6.08
CA ASP A 66 2.12 11.66 -6.93
C ASP A 66 2.67 10.23 -6.89
N LYS A 67 2.56 9.55 -5.75
CA LYS A 67 2.99 8.14 -5.61
C LYS A 67 2.03 7.23 -6.37
N ILE A 68 0.74 7.51 -6.31
CA ILE A 68 -0.30 6.80 -7.08
C ILE A 68 -0.07 7.03 -8.57
N LYS A 69 0.10 8.29 -9.01
CA LYS A 69 0.34 8.64 -10.41
C LYS A 69 1.61 8.00 -11.00
N LYS A 70 2.65 7.83 -10.17
CA LYS A 70 3.92 7.18 -10.56
C LYS A 70 3.92 5.68 -10.31
N GLU A 71 2.77 5.09 -9.95
CA GLU A 71 2.61 3.65 -9.69
C GLU A 71 3.56 3.10 -8.62
N LYS A 72 3.91 3.95 -7.65
CA LYS A 72 4.69 3.57 -6.46
C LYS A 72 3.83 3.18 -5.27
N LEU A 73 2.55 3.58 -5.29
CA LEU A 73 1.55 3.15 -4.33
C LEU A 73 0.42 2.46 -5.11
N LEU A 74 0.28 1.16 -4.89
CA LEU A 74 -0.66 0.30 -5.59
C LEU A 74 -1.74 -0.19 -4.61
N PHE A 75 -2.92 -0.49 -5.15
CA PHE A 75 -4.07 -0.95 -4.39
C PHE A 75 -4.60 -2.18 -5.09
N PHE A 76 -4.57 -3.31 -4.40
CA PHE A 76 -5.01 -4.58 -4.97
C PHE A 76 -5.97 -5.30 -4.05
N THR A 77 -6.95 -5.99 -4.63
CA THR A 77 -7.53 -7.16 -3.99
C THR A 77 -6.63 -8.37 -4.16
N ALA A 78 -6.92 -9.46 -3.43
CA ALA A 78 -6.22 -10.73 -3.67
C ALA A 78 -6.33 -11.19 -5.13
N ASP A 79 -7.51 -11.05 -5.73
CA ASP A 79 -7.74 -11.36 -7.15
C ASP A 79 -6.90 -10.46 -8.07
N ASP A 80 -6.88 -9.14 -7.83
CA ASP A 80 -6.07 -8.22 -8.63
C ASP A 80 -4.58 -8.59 -8.57
N LEU A 81 -4.09 -9.04 -7.41
CA LEU A 81 -2.68 -9.40 -7.21
C LEU A 81 -2.28 -10.68 -7.95
N ILE A 82 -3.19 -11.66 -8.06
CA ILE A 82 -2.92 -12.92 -8.75
C ILE A 82 -2.93 -12.74 -10.28
N GLU A 83 -3.67 -11.75 -10.77
CA GLU A 83 -3.79 -11.46 -12.21
C GLU A 83 -2.73 -10.48 -12.76
N PHE A 84 -1.95 -9.83 -11.89
CA PHE A 84 -0.95 -8.80 -12.23
C PHE A 84 0.40 -9.39 -12.68
#